data_AF-A0A671XL30-F1
#
_entry.id   AF-A0A671XL30-F1
#
_cell.length_a   1.000
_cell.length_b   1.000
_cell.length_c   1.000
_cell.angle_alpha   90.00
_cell.angle_beta   90.00
_cell.angle_gamma   90.00
#
_symmetry.space_group_name_H-M   'P 1'
#
loop_
_entity.id
_entity.type
_entity.pdbx_description
1 polymer ?
#
loop_
_entity_poly.entity_id
_entity_poly.type
_entity_poly.pdbx_seq_one_letter_code
_entity_poly.pdbx_strand_id
1 'polypeptide(L)'
;PAGCPLPVRSVSSFSYSPMTWTKAQAYCREAYTDLATIENAEEMNQLINTFPSTDDNYVWIGLYSTFDWRYSDEYNDTIRPGNDFCVLWDYHGKLWWDHQCSEKTTFICNYGK
;
A
#
# COMPACT_ATOMS: atom_id res chain seq x y z
N PRO A 1 -32.02 8.40 6.34
CA PRO A 1 -30.58 8.37 5.97
C PRO A 1 -30.16 6.91 5.75
N ALA A 2 -30.22 6.47 4.49
CA ALA A 2 -29.76 5.14 4.13
C ALA A 2 -28.24 5.10 4.29
N GLY A 3 -27.76 4.24 5.20
CA GLY A 3 -26.36 3.86 5.20
C GLY A 3 -26.04 3.28 3.83
N CYS A 4 -25.00 3.82 3.20
CA CYS A 4 -24.46 3.21 1.98
C CYS A 4 -24.15 1.74 2.30
N PRO A 5 -24.65 0.77 1.52
CA PRO A 5 -24.19 -0.60 1.67
C PRO A 5 -22.67 -0.59 1.45
N LEU A 6 -21.91 -1.13 2.41
CA LEU A 6 -20.48 -1.39 2.22
C LEU A 6 -20.31 -2.14 0.88
N PRO A 7 -19.36 -1.77 0.01
CA PRO A 7 -19.15 -2.51 -1.22
C PRO A 7 -18.69 -3.91 -0.86
N VAL A 8 -19.60 -4.87 -0.99
CA VAL A 8 -19.30 -6.28 -0.85
C VAL A 8 -18.41 -6.68 -2.04
N ARG A 9 -17.14 -6.97 -1.73
CA ARG A 9 -16.04 -7.49 -2.58
C ARG A 9 -15.13 -6.42 -3.19
N SER A 10 -14.14 -5.97 -2.44
CA SER A 10 -12.88 -5.42 -2.98
C SER A 10 -12.10 -6.54 -3.66
N VAL A 11 -12.52 -6.94 -4.86
CA VAL A 11 -11.69 -7.81 -5.71
C VAL A 11 -10.37 -7.07 -5.93
N SER A 12 -9.25 -7.77 -5.79
CA SER A 12 -7.91 -7.20 -5.91
C SER A 12 -7.16 -7.82 -7.09
N SER A 13 -6.30 -7.04 -7.76
CA SER A 13 -5.45 -7.49 -8.87
C SER A 13 -3.98 -7.38 -8.50
N PHE A 14 -3.23 -8.48 -8.60
CA PHE A 14 -1.78 -8.47 -8.40
C PHE A 14 -1.06 -8.06 -9.69
N SER A 15 -0.10 -7.14 -9.58
CA SER A 15 0.79 -6.74 -10.68
C SER A 15 2.23 -7.16 -10.42
N TYR A 16 2.79 -7.95 -11.35
CA TYR A 16 4.18 -8.42 -11.30
C TYR A 16 5.21 -7.38 -11.78
N SER A 17 4.78 -6.24 -12.34
CA SER A 17 5.70 -5.23 -12.86
C SER A 17 6.18 -4.31 -11.73
N PRO A 18 7.47 -4.33 -11.35
CA PRO A 18 7.92 -3.56 -10.19
C PRO A 18 7.89 -2.05 -10.47
N MET A 19 7.22 -1.30 -9.58
CA MET A 19 7.06 0.15 -9.68
C MET A 19 7.30 0.82 -8.33
N THR A 20 7.65 2.11 -8.38
CA THR A 20 7.65 2.95 -7.17
C THR A 20 6.23 3.15 -6.70
N TRP A 21 6.01 3.41 -5.41
CA TRP A 21 4.65 3.49 -4.85
C TRP A 21 3.77 4.49 -5.61
N THR A 22 4.27 5.69 -5.90
CA THR A 22 3.53 6.71 -6.66
C THR A 22 3.18 6.26 -8.09
N LYS A 23 4.07 5.51 -8.75
CA LYS A 23 3.82 4.99 -10.11
C LYS A 23 2.82 3.85 -10.08
N ALA A 24 2.92 2.96 -9.10
CA ALA A 24 1.96 1.89 -8.87
C ALA A 24 0.56 2.46 -8.60
N GLN A 25 0.46 3.50 -7.76
CA GLN A 25 -0.80 4.21 -7.51
C GLN A 25 -1.39 4.82 -8.78
N ALA A 26 -0.58 5.54 -9.56
CA ALA A 26 -1.02 6.13 -10.81
C ALA A 26 -1.53 5.06 -11.79
N TYR A 27 -0.80 3.95 -11.93
CA TYR A 27 -1.21 2.81 -12.74
C TYR A 27 -2.55 2.23 -12.26
N CYS A 28 -2.70 2.00 -10.95
CA CYS A 28 -3.95 1.48 -10.41
C CYS A 28 -5.12 2.46 -10.64
N ARG A 29 -4.92 3.78 -10.59
CA ARG A 29 -5.99 4.76 -10.86
C ARG A 29 -6.36 4.86 -12.34
N GLU A 30 -5.41 4.59 -13.22
CA GLU A 30 -5.63 4.57 -14.67
C GLU A 30 -6.45 3.33 -15.06
N ALA A 31 -6.00 2.13 -14.67
CA ALA A 31 -6.59 0.86 -15.08
C ALA A 31 -7.66 0.29 -14.11
N TYR A 32 -7.67 0.73 -12.85
CA TYR A 32 -8.51 0.21 -11.76
C TYR A 32 -9.08 1.39 -10.92
N THR A 33 -9.32 1.19 -9.62
CA THR A 33 -9.75 2.25 -8.69
C THR A 33 -8.56 2.93 -8.02
N ASP A 34 -7.76 2.18 -7.26
CA ASP A 34 -6.55 2.66 -6.57
C ASP A 34 -5.70 1.45 -6.14
N LEU A 35 -4.57 1.68 -5.46
CA LEU A 35 -3.87 0.64 -4.70
C LEU A 35 -4.80 0.01 -3.65
N ALA A 36 -4.53 -1.26 -3.31
CA ALA A 36 -5.36 -2.02 -2.39
C ALA A 36 -5.37 -1.41 -0.97
N THR A 37 -6.54 -1.08 -0.46
CA THR A 37 -6.79 -0.70 0.93
C THR A 37 -7.32 -1.89 1.72
N ILE A 38 -6.96 -1.97 3.00
CA ILE A 38 -7.37 -3.07 3.89
C ILE A 38 -8.02 -2.43 5.12
N GLU A 39 -9.34 -2.56 5.22
CA GLU A 39 -10.14 -1.93 6.27
C GLU A 39 -10.50 -2.92 7.39
N ASN A 40 -10.44 -4.22 7.12
CA ASN A 40 -10.82 -5.27 8.05
C ASN A 40 -10.08 -6.60 7.80
N ALA A 41 -10.27 -7.55 8.71
CA ALA A 41 -9.60 -8.84 8.65
C ALA A 41 -10.08 -9.73 7.48
N GLU A 42 -11.29 -9.53 6.98
CA GLU A 42 -11.79 -10.29 5.82
C GLU A 42 -11.06 -9.87 4.54
N GLU A 43 -10.89 -8.57 4.34
CA GLU A 43 -10.12 -8.01 3.23
C GLU A 43 -8.66 -8.44 3.28
N MET A 44 -8.08 -8.50 4.48
CA MET A 44 -6.74 -9.07 4.68
C MET A 44 -6.66 -10.51 4.16
N ASN A 45 -7.65 -11.34 4.48
CA ASN A 45 -7.67 -12.74 4.02
C ASN A 45 -7.85 -12.83 2.49
N GLN A 46 -8.65 -11.95 1.89
CA GLN A 46 -8.80 -11.87 0.43
C GLN A 46 -7.51 -11.45 -0.26
N LEU A 47 -6.80 -10.47 0.31
CA LEU A 47 -5.47 -10.05 -0.14
C LEU A 47 -4.51 -11.25 -0.11
N ILE A 48 -4.42 -11.96 1.02
CA ILE A 48 -3.59 -13.17 1.20
C ILE A 48 -3.88 -14.22 0.11
N ASN A 49 -5.15 -14.46 -0.21
CA ASN A 49 -5.55 -15.44 -1.23
C ASN A 49 -5.26 -14.98 -2.67
N THR A 50 -5.05 -13.68 -2.89
CA THR A 50 -4.72 -13.11 -4.21
C THR A 50 -3.23 -13.25 -4.52
N PHE A 51 -2.38 -13.45 -3.51
CA PHE A 51 -0.95 -13.59 -3.74
C PHE A 51 -0.61 -14.88 -4.47
N PRO A 52 0.21 -14.80 -5.53
CA PRO A 52 0.88 -15.98 -6.03
C PRO A 52 1.81 -16.52 -4.94
N SER A 53 1.81 -17.83 -4.72
CA SER A 53 2.68 -18.51 -3.75
C SER A 53 4.13 -18.55 -4.24
N THR A 54 4.77 -17.40 -4.38
CA THR A 54 6.15 -17.24 -4.87
C THR A 54 7.06 -16.71 -3.77
N ASP A 55 8.35 -17.08 -3.88
CA ASP A 55 9.33 -17.11 -2.80
C ASP A 55 9.79 -15.75 -2.24
N ASP A 56 9.34 -14.60 -2.78
CA ASP A 56 9.65 -13.26 -2.25
C ASP A 56 8.58 -12.23 -2.66
N ASN A 57 7.52 -12.08 -1.86
CA ASN A 57 6.43 -11.13 -2.16
C ASN A 57 6.30 -10.05 -1.08
N TYR A 58 7.02 -8.94 -1.28
CA TYR A 58 6.66 -7.64 -0.70
C TYR A 58 5.83 -6.88 -1.71
N VAL A 59 4.62 -6.44 -1.35
CA VAL A 59 3.79 -5.65 -2.26
C VAL A 59 3.42 -4.31 -1.69
N TRP A 60 3.39 -3.30 -2.55
CA TRP A 60 2.75 -2.04 -2.18
C TRP A 60 1.25 -2.23 -1.98
N ILE A 61 0.76 -1.69 -0.86
CA ILE A 61 -0.66 -1.44 -0.59
C ILE A 61 -0.91 0.07 -0.53
N GLY A 62 -2.17 0.48 -0.53
CA GLY A 62 -2.60 1.89 -0.58
C GLY A 62 -2.33 2.70 0.69
N LEU A 63 -1.56 2.17 1.64
CA LEU A 63 -1.21 2.85 2.88
C LEU A 63 0.14 3.56 2.75
N TYR A 64 0.16 4.82 3.18
CA TYR A 64 1.35 5.67 3.21
C TYR A 64 1.20 6.69 4.33
N SER A 65 2.32 7.28 4.75
CA SER A 65 2.35 8.40 5.68
C SER A 65 3.35 9.45 5.23
N THR A 66 3.04 10.70 5.56
CA THR A 66 3.92 11.85 5.42
C THR A 66 4.16 12.45 6.79
N PHE A 67 5.42 12.54 7.25
CA PHE A 67 5.74 13.07 8.57
C PHE A 67 6.68 14.27 8.50
N ASP A 68 6.40 15.27 9.35
CA ASP A 68 7.35 16.33 9.66
C ASP A 68 8.23 15.91 10.83
N TRP A 69 9.49 15.56 10.54
CA TRP A 69 10.47 15.22 11.56
C TRP A 69 10.70 16.38 12.53
N ARG A 70 10.77 16.05 13.82
CA ARG A 70 11.06 16.99 14.89
C ARG A 70 12.13 16.41 15.81
N TYR A 71 13.11 17.22 16.15
CA TYR A 71 14.06 16.85 17.19
C TYR A 71 13.39 16.93 18.57
N SER A 72 13.79 16.02 19.47
CA SER A 72 13.26 15.96 20.83
C SER A 72 13.66 17.16 21.70
N ASP A 73 14.69 17.89 21.31
CA ASP A 73 15.16 19.12 21.95
C ASP A 73 14.58 20.38 21.29
N GLU A 74 13.58 20.22 20.41
CA GLU A 74 12.91 21.30 19.69
C GLU A 74 13.84 22.09 18.73
N TYR A 75 15.02 21.56 18.42
CA TYR A 75 15.91 22.17 17.44
C TYR A 75 15.27 22.18 16.04
N ASN A 76 15.23 23.36 15.42
CA ASN A 76 14.67 23.54 14.08
C ASN A 76 15.79 23.51 13.04
N ASP A 77 16.10 22.32 12.53
CA ASP A 77 17.07 22.14 11.46
C ASP A 77 16.43 22.30 10.07
N THR A 78 17.26 22.70 9.11
CA THR A 78 16.98 22.70 7.67
C THR A 78 17.23 21.33 7.03
N ILE A 79 18.03 20.47 7.66
CA ILE A 79 18.31 19.11 7.19
C ILE A 79 17.13 18.22 7.56
N ARG A 80 16.22 18.00 6.59
CA ARG A 80 15.06 17.12 6.76
C ARG A 80 15.35 15.75 6.15
N PRO A 81 15.12 14.63 6.87
CA PRO A 81 15.10 13.31 6.25
C PRO A 81 13.96 13.22 5.23
N GLY A 82 13.98 12.14 4.43
CA GLY A 82 12.81 11.75 3.66
C GLY A 82 11.57 11.70 4.56
N ASN A 83 10.48 12.28 4.09
CA ASN A 83 9.23 12.45 4.83
C ASN A 83 8.14 11.45 4.42
N ASP A 84 8.38 10.65 3.38
CA ASP A 84 7.38 9.76 2.80
C ASP A 84 7.69 8.29 3.13
N PHE A 85 6.80 7.66 3.88
CA PHE A 85 6.84 6.23 4.19
C PHE A 85 5.69 5.52 3.52
N CYS A 86 6.00 4.56 2.66
CA CYS A 86 5.02 3.75 1.95
C CYS A 86 4.98 2.35 2.55
N VAL A 87 3.81 1.71 2.58
CA VAL A 87 3.67 0.43 3.27
C VAL A 87 3.66 -0.74 2.31
N LEU A 88 4.48 -1.73 2.63
CA LEU A 88 4.54 -3.04 2.02
C LEU A 88 3.80 -4.06 2.89
N TRP A 89 3.08 -4.98 2.25
CA TRP A 89 2.68 -6.25 2.88
C TRP A 89 3.72 -7.33 2.59
N ASP A 90 4.25 -7.97 3.64
CA ASP A 90 5.13 -9.13 3.56
C ASP A 90 4.33 -10.42 3.67
N TYR A 91 4.35 -11.23 2.61
CA TYR A 91 3.65 -12.51 2.56
C TYR A 91 4.17 -13.54 3.58
N HIS A 92 5.48 -13.60 3.83
CA HIS A 92 6.07 -14.61 4.72
C HIS A 92 5.82 -14.27 6.19
N GLY A 93 6.13 -13.02 6.57
CA GLY A 93 5.91 -12.53 7.92
C GLY A 93 4.44 -12.31 8.27
N LYS A 94 3.58 -12.11 7.25
CA LYS A 94 2.19 -11.63 7.41
C LYS A 94 2.15 -10.31 8.18
N LEU A 95 3.08 -9.41 7.84
CA LEU A 95 3.32 -8.14 8.52
C LEU A 95 3.36 -6.97 7.55
N TRP A 96 3.20 -5.78 8.11
CA TRP A 96 3.23 -4.51 7.39
C TRP A 96 4.57 -3.87 7.68
N TRP A 97 5.25 -3.43 6.63
CA TRP A 97 6.55 -2.76 6.75
C TRP A 97 6.48 -1.40 6.07
N ASP A 98 6.97 -0.37 6.76
CA ASP A 98 7.28 0.87 6.07
C ASP A 98 8.53 0.68 5.20
N HIS A 99 8.55 1.39 4.09
CA HIS A 99 9.64 1.33 3.14
C HIS A 99 9.72 2.62 2.33
N GLN A 100 10.90 2.89 1.77
CA GLN A 100 11.11 4.07 0.95
C GLN A 100 10.20 4.02 -0.30
N CYS A 101 9.36 5.03 -0.48
CA CYS A 101 8.41 5.10 -1.59
C CYS A 101 9.06 5.09 -2.99
N SER A 102 10.35 5.44 -3.07
CA SER A 102 11.16 5.44 -4.29
C SER A 102 11.63 4.05 -4.73
N GLU A 103 11.53 3.06 -3.85
CA GLU A 103 11.92 1.68 -4.14
C GLU A 103 10.88 1.00 -5.02
N LYS A 104 11.34 0.07 -5.86
CA LYS A 104 10.46 -0.62 -6.81
C LYS A 104 10.09 -1.98 -6.28
N THR A 105 8.78 -2.24 -6.20
CA THR A 105 8.28 -3.59 -5.96
C THR A 105 6.96 -3.83 -6.70
N THR A 106 6.49 -5.05 -6.64
CA THR A 106 5.14 -5.46 -7.07
C THR A 106 4.07 -4.79 -6.22
N PHE A 107 2.83 -4.81 -6.67
CA PHE A 107 1.75 -4.06 -6.02
C PHE A 107 0.39 -4.67 -6.31
N ILE A 108 -0.60 -4.30 -5.50
CA ILE A 108 -1.97 -4.77 -5.64
C ILE A 108 -2.89 -3.58 -5.88
N CYS A 109 -3.76 -3.68 -6.89
CA CYS A 109 -4.81 -2.71 -7.18
C CYS A 109 -6.18 -3.21 -6.71
N ASN A 110 -7.04 -2.32 -6.23
CA ASN A 110 -8.45 -2.59 -5.98
C ASN A 110 -9.29 -2.44 -7.26
N TYR A 111 -10.13 -3.43 -7.56
CA TYR A 111 -11.18 -3.34 -8.57
C TYR A 111 -12.43 -2.67 -7.99
N GLY A 112 -13.03 -1.74 -8.73
CA GLY A 112 -14.29 -1.09 -8.33
C GLY A 112 -14.57 0.24 -9.03
N LYS A 113 -14.49 0.27 -10.36
CA LYS A 113 -15.16 1.32 -11.14
C LYS A 113 -16.60 0.90 -11.43
#